data_AF-A0A926LRW8-F1
#
_entry.id   AF-A0A926LRW8-F1
#
_cell.length_a   1.000
_cell.length_b   1.000
_cell.length_c   1.000
_cell.angle_alpha   90.00
_cell.angle_beta   90.00
_cell.angle_gamma   90.00
#
_symmetry.space_group_name_H-M   'P 1'
#
loop_
_entity.id
_entity.type
_entity.pdbx_description
1 polymer ?
#
loop_
_entity_poly.entity_id
_entity_poly.type
_entity_poly.pdbx_seq_one_letter_code
_entity_poly.pdbx_strand_id
1 'polypeptide(L)'
;MSATPHARAAAHRARTIAAIARTRFANPRAILNADGRAALLEIAALLDNAALSLETDEPGTWDGVVITNTMDWDASHALRTADTIAADNPAIGFPPRFTQYVTAPVFGNDVDLPLSLLPGEDAGPALIAQEGDLFARLHVIHGHLRLKRLSRDGVTVGYLKAAFALHWRHARLAESVAADAARPCNQPAEPAPTGEPAPLDLTGLTPYTVGIIRLAESKGLRAADGGTYRGVRRITLNAGGKHGSFGTIQVGKASGRALRAELIHGNGGIERRAQGALAVRALVKNERVHACPDGCTAHSAADCRP
;
A
#
# COMPACT_ATOMS: atom_id res chain seq x y z
N MET A 1 20.88 -31.01 -23.03
CA MET A 1 21.90 -30.03 -22.55
C MET A 1 21.68 -29.78 -21.05
N SER A 2 22.71 -29.48 -20.26
CA SER A 2 22.52 -29.20 -18.82
C SER A 2 21.88 -27.82 -18.59
N ALA A 3 21.07 -27.66 -17.54
CA ALA A 3 20.50 -26.38 -17.11
C ALA A 3 21.53 -25.23 -17.07
N THR A 4 21.09 -24.01 -17.32
CA THR A 4 21.96 -22.83 -17.25
C THR A 4 22.42 -22.58 -15.81
N PRO A 5 23.55 -21.88 -15.58
CA PRO A 5 23.94 -21.47 -14.23
C PRO A 5 22.87 -20.63 -13.51
N HIS A 6 22.12 -19.82 -14.26
CA HIS A 6 21.02 -19.00 -13.75
C HIS A 6 19.84 -19.84 -13.29
N ALA A 7 19.45 -20.86 -14.07
CA ALA A 7 18.39 -21.78 -13.73
C ALA A 7 18.75 -22.64 -12.50
N ARG A 8 20.00 -23.12 -12.41
CA ARG A 8 20.50 -23.81 -11.20
C ARG A 8 20.47 -22.94 -9.96
N ALA A 9 20.87 -21.67 -10.07
CA ALA A 9 20.80 -20.73 -8.96
C ALA A 9 19.34 -20.49 -8.51
N ALA A 10 18.41 -20.35 -9.46
CA ALA A 10 16.98 -20.24 -9.17
C ALA A 10 16.44 -21.50 -8.48
N ALA A 11 16.75 -22.70 -8.99
CA ALA A 11 16.34 -23.98 -8.39
C ALA A 11 16.84 -24.13 -6.96
N HIS A 12 18.11 -23.79 -6.70
CA HIS A 12 18.68 -23.80 -5.35
C HIS A 12 17.92 -22.85 -4.40
N ARG A 13 17.55 -21.64 -4.87
CA ARG A 13 16.75 -20.70 -4.07
C ARG A 13 15.34 -21.25 -3.83
N ALA A 14 14.69 -21.82 -4.83
CA ALA A 14 13.37 -22.44 -4.70
C ALA A 14 13.36 -23.54 -3.62
N ARG A 15 14.32 -24.48 -3.65
CA ARG A 15 14.48 -25.52 -2.61
C ARG A 15 14.74 -24.94 -1.23
N THR A 16 15.58 -23.92 -1.15
CA THR A 16 15.88 -23.27 0.14
C THR A 16 14.61 -22.69 0.74
N ILE A 17 13.78 -22.04 -0.10
CA ILE A 17 12.53 -21.44 0.33
C ILE A 17 11.49 -22.52 0.68
N ALA A 18 11.43 -23.62 -0.07
CA ALA A 18 10.61 -24.79 0.27
C ALA A 18 11.00 -25.36 1.65
N ALA A 19 12.30 -25.46 1.94
CA ALA A 19 12.79 -25.89 3.25
C ALA A 19 12.41 -24.90 4.37
N ILE A 20 12.41 -23.60 4.11
CA ILE A 20 11.91 -22.58 5.06
C ILE A 20 10.41 -22.79 5.32
N ALA A 21 9.59 -23.02 4.30
CA ALA A 21 8.17 -23.29 4.44
C ALA A 21 7.91 -24.54 5.31
N ARG A 22 8.61 -25.64 5.04
CA ARG A 22 8.56 -26.87 5.87
C ARG A 22 8.99 -26.63 7.31
N THR A 23 10.06 -25.85 7.51
CA THR A 23 10.54 -25.51 8.86
C THR A 23 9.49 -24.73 9.64
N ARG A 24 8.78 -23.80 8.99
CA ARG A 24 7.68 -23.06 9.62
C ARG A 24 6.49 -23.96 9.92
N PHE A 25 6.13 -24.84 8.98
CA PHE A 25 5.07 -25.84 9.20
C PHE A 25 5.36 -26.70 10.44
N ALA A 26 6.59 -27.18 10.57
CA ALA A 26 7.00 -28.03 11.70
C ALA A 26 7.15 -27.26 13.03
N ASN A 27 7.13 -25.92 13.03
CA ASN A 27 7.34 -25.13 14.23
C ASN A 27 6.06 -25.07 15.09
N PRO A 28 6.02 -25.68 16.29
CA PRO A 28 4.84 -25.64 17.15
C PRO A 28 4.58 -24.25 17.75
N ARG A 29 5.59 -23.37 17.76
CA ARG A 29 5.45 -22.00 18.28
C ARG A 29 4.80 -21.04 17.27
N ALA A 30 4.71 -21.43 16.00
CA ALA A 30 3.96 -20.67 15.01
C ALA A 30 2.46 -20.92 15.24
N ILE A 31 1.75 -19.88 15.67
CA ILE A 31 0.30 -19.92 15.86
C ILE A 31 -0.34 -19.78 14.47
N LEU A 32 -0.45 -20.91 13.76
CA LEU A 32 -1.10 -21.02 12.46
C LEU A 32 -2.31 -21.96 12.58
N ASN A 33 -3.41 -21.58 11.94
CA ASN A 33 -4.58 -22.44 11.77
C ASN A 33 -4.29 -23.60 10.79
N ALA A 34 -5.27 -24.49 10.60
CA ALA A 34 -5.13 -25.64 9.69
C ALA A 34 -4.85 -25.19 8.25
N ASP A 35 -5.54 -24.15 7.77
CA ASP A 35 -5.39 -23.63 6.42
C ASP A 35 -3.99 -23.07 6.17
N GLY A 36 -3.47 -22.26 7.10
CA GLY A 36 -2.11 -21.72 7.00
C GLY A 36 -1.03 -22.81 7.04
N ARG A 37 -1.27 -23.92 7.76
CA ARG A 37 -0.38 -25.08 7.74
C ARG A 37 -0.43 -25.83 6.40
N ALA A 38 -1.62 -26.01 5.84
CA ALA A 38 -1.78 -26.62 4.51
C ALA A 38 -1.12 -25.76 3.42
N ALA A 39 -1.33 -24.44 3.45
CA ALA A 39 -0.71 -23.48 2.54
C ALA A 39 0.81 -23.56 2.53
N LEU A 40 1.46 -23.73 3.69
CA LEU A 40 2.92 -23.89 3.78
C LEU A 40 3.42 -25.18 3.11
N LEU A 41 2.68 -26.28 3.23
CA LEU A 41 3.05 -27.54 2.56
C LEU A 41 2.85 -27.45 1.05
N GLU A 42 1.76 -26.81 0.61
CA GLU A 42 1.47 -26.59 -0.80
C GLU A 42 2.51 -25.69 -1.47
N ILE A 43 2.88 -24.57 -0.83
CA ILE A 43 3.98 -23.72 -1.28
C ILE A 43 5.29 -24.53 -1.38
N ALA A 44 5.60 -25.37 -0.39
CA ALA A 44 6.81 -26.18 -0.43
C ALA A 44 6.81 -27.17 -1.60
N ALA A 45 5.67 -27.80 -1.91
CA ALA A 45 5.52 -28.70 -3.04
C ALA A 45 5.66 -27.97 -4.39
N LEU A 46 5.02 -26.81 -4.55
CA LEU A 46 5.12 -25.99 -5.75
C LEU A 46 6.56 -25.52 -6.00
N LEU A 47 7.28 -25.14 -4.95
CA LEU A 47 8.67 -24.72 -5.06
C LEU A 47 9.62 -25.89 -5.40
N ASP A 48 9.34 -27.10 -4.92
CA ASP A 48 10.09 -28.29 -5.33
C ASP A 48 9.83 -28.63 -6.81
N ASN A 49 8.59 -28.51 -7.28
CA ASN A 49 8.24 -28.69 -8.70
C ASN A 49 8.94 -27.65 -9.58
N ALA A 50 8.93 -26.38 -9.15
CA ALA A 50 9.65 -25.31 -9.86
C ALA A 50 11.16 -25.59 -9.89
N ALA A 51 11.74 -26.03 -8.77
CA ALA A 51 13.15 -26.38 -8.71
C ALA A 51 13.52 -27.56 -9.62
N LEU A 52 12.64 -28.56 -9.73
CA LEU A 52 12.83 -29.70 -10.63
C LEU A 52 12.81 -29.23 -12.09
N SER A 53 11.76 -28.53 -12.53
CA SER A 53 11.65 -28.00 -13.90
C SER A 53 12.84 -27.11 -14.27
N LEU A 54 13.27 -26.21 -13.37
CA LEU A 54 14.45 -25.35 -13.59
C LEU A 54 15.77 -26.13 -13.77
N GLU A 55 15.87 -27.36 -13.30
CA GLU A 55 17.07 -28.20 -13.45
C GLU A 55 16.99 -29.17 -14.63
N THR A 56 15.79 -29.62 -14.97
CA THR A 56 15.57 -30.65 -15.98
C THR A 56 15.34 -30.07 -17.37
N ASP A 57 14.75 -28.87 -17.45
CA ASP A 57 14.30 -28.35 -18.73
C ASP A 57 15.46 -27.77 -19.54
N GLU A 58 15.43 -28.06 -20.84
CA GLU A 58 16.46 -27.58 -21.74
C GLU A 58 16.30 -26.06 -21.94
N PRO A 59 17.40 -25.29 -21.91
CA PRO A 59 17.34 -23.86 -22.18
C PRO A 59 16.74 -23.61 -23.56
N GLY A 60 15.77 -22.70 -23.65
CA GLY A 60 15.19 -22.31 -24.93
C GLY A 60 16.26 -21.79 -25.89
N THR A 61 16.19 -22.19 -27.15
CA THR A 61 17.10 -21.71 -28.20
C THR A 61 16.33 -20.91 -29.24
N TRP A 62 16.88 -19.77 -29.65
CA TRP A 62 16.36 -18.98 -30.77
C TRP A 62 17.49 -18.74 -31.76
N ASP A 63 17.31 -19.14 -33.03
CA ASP A 63 18.33 -19.06 -34.08
C ASP A 63 19.70 -19.64 -33.67
N GLY A 64 19.69 -20.76 -32.93
CA GLY A 64 20.90 -21.42 -32.43
C GLY A 64 21.57 -20.74 -31.23
N VAL A 65 21.01 -19.64 -30.72
CA VAL A 65 21.47 -18.95 -29.51
C VAL A 65 20.67 -19.42 -28.30
N VAL A 66 21.36 -19.85 -27.26
CA VAL A 66 20.73 -20.21 -25.97
C VAL A 66 20.21 -18.94 -25.29
N ILE A 67 18.90 -18.89 -25.07
CA ILE A 67 18.26 -17.85 -24.27
C ILE A 67 18.46 -18.20 -22.79
N THR A 68 19.15 -17.31 -22.07
CA THR A 68 19.55 -17.55 -20.67
C THR A 68 18.60 -16.92 -19.64
N ASN A 69 17.68 -16.08 -20.10
CA ASN A 69 16.71 -15.33 -19.31
C ASN A 69 15.27 -15.80 -19.57
N THR A 70 15.09 -17.09 -19.82
CA THR A 70 13.77 -17.73 -19.95
C THR A 70 13.55 -18.70 -18.81
N MET A 71 12.27 -18.94 -18.53
CA MET A 71 11.81 -19.92 -17.55
C MET A 71 10.76 -20.76 -18.24
N ASP A 72 10.80 -22.07 -17.99
CA ASP A 72 9.78 -22.99 -18.49
C ASP A 72 8.39 -22.61 -17.92
N TRP A 73 7.35 -23.03 -18.65
CA TRP A 73 5.96 -22.80 -18.30
C TRP A 73 5.59 -23.41 -16.93
N ASP A 74 6.02 -24.63 -16.64
CA ASP A 74 5.67 -25.35 -15.41
C ASP A 74 6.33 -24.69 -14.19
N ALA A 75 7.61 -24.32 -14.28
CA ALA A 75 8.26 -23.51 -13.25
C ALA A 75 7.55 -22.17 -13.05
N SER A 76 7.23 -21.46 -14.14
CA SER A 76 6.53 -20.16 -14.08
C SER A 76 5.15 -20.27 -13.46
N HIS A 77 4.42 -21.35 -13.79
CA HIS A 77 3.09 -21.63 -13.25
C HIS A 77 3.17 -21.95 -11.76
N ALA A 78 4.06 -22.85 -11.36
CA ALA A 78 4.22 -23.24 -9.96
C ALA A 78 4.61 -22.05 -9.06
N LEU A 79 5.52 -21.18 -9.53
CA LEU A 79 5.90 -19.97 -8.80
C LEU A 79 4.73 -18.99 -8.67
N ARG A 80 3.97 -18.76 -9.75
CA ARG A 80 2.80 -17.85 -9.71
C ARG A 80 1.72 -18.36 -8.75
N THR A 81 1.44 -19.66 -8.78
CA THR A 81 0.48 -20.28 -7.85
C THR A 81 0.95 -20.16 -6.41
N ALA A 82 2.25 -20.34 -6.14
CA ALA A 82 2.79 -20.16 -4.80
C ALA A 82 2.66 -18.71 -4.29
N ASP A 83 2.87 -17.71 -5.15
CA ASP A 83 2.63 -16.29 -4.82
C ASP A 83 1.15 -16.03 -4.50
N THR A 84 0.21 -16.60 -5.27
CA THR A 84 -1.24 -16.52 -4.98
C THR A 84 -1.56 -17.09 -3.60
N ILE A 85 -1.08 -18.29 -3.28
CA ILE A 85 -1.31 -18.92 -1.96
C ILE A 85 -0.74 -18.04 -0.84
N ALA A 86 0.45 -17.46 -1.03
CA ALA A 86 1.04 -16.56 -0.03
C ALA A 86 0.22 -15.26 0.15
N ALA A 87 -0.32 -14.70 -0.94
CA ALA A 87 -1.19 -13.52 -0.90
C ALA A 87 -2.48 -13.79 -0.14
N ASP A 88 -3.10 -14.95 -0.36
CA ASP A 88 -4.35 -15.37 0.29
C ASP A 88 -4.15 -15.76 1.76
N ASN A 89 -2.91 -16.03 2.18
CA ASN A 89 -2.58 -16.52 3.52
C ASN A 89 -1.50 -15.66 4.21
N PRO A 90 -1.72 -14.35 4.45
CA PRO A 90 -0.66 -13.44 4.94
C PRO A 90 -0.04 -13.86 6.28
N ALA A 91 -0.79 -14.56 7.13
CA ALA A 91 -0.34 -15.05 8.44
C ALA A 91 0.83 -16.06 8.37
N ILE A 92 1.06 -16.71 7.21
CA ILE A 92 2.20 -17.62 7.04
C ILE A 92 3.53 -16.89 6.84
N GLY A 93 3.50 -15.55 6.78
CA GLY A 93 4.67 -14.66 6.78
C GLY A 93 5.54 -14.77 5.54
N PHE A 94 4.96 -15.21 4.42
CA PHE A 94 5.54 -15.11 3.08
C PHE A 94 4.97 -13.85 2.42
N PRO A 95 5.79 -12.97 1.82
CA PRO A 95 5.26 -11.82 1.11
C PRO A 95 4.53 -12.27 -0.18
N PRO A 96 3.51 -11.54 -0.67
CA PRO A 96 2.70 -11.94 -1.84
C PRO A 96 3.46 -12.16 -3.15
N ARG A 97 4.70 -11.66 -3.28
CA ARG A 97 5.56 -11.82 -4.47
C ARG A 97 6.92 -12.41 -4.12
N PHE A 98 6.95 -13.32 -3.15
CA PHE A 98 8.21 -13.89 -2.67
C PHE A 98 8.94 -14.70 -3.74
N THR A 99 8.28 -15.17 -4.81
CA THR A 99 9.00 -15.87 -5.86
C THR A 99 9.99 -14.99 -6.65
N GLN A 100 9.97 -13.67 -6.47
CA GLN A 100 11.05 -12.77 -6.92
C GLN A 100 12.44 -13.20 -6.41
N TYR A 101 12.53 -13.81 -5.21
CA TYR A 101 13.80 -14.37 -4.73
C TYR A 101 14.31 -15.50 -5.64
N VAL A 102 13.40 -16.28 -6.23
CA VAL A 102 13.69 -17.40 -7.15
C VAL A 102 13.98 -16.90 -8.56
N THR A 103 13.26 -15.89 -9.04
CA THR A 103 13.34 -15.44 -10.43
C THR A 103 14.45 -14.40 -10.67
N ALA A 104 14.91 -13.69 -9.64
CA ALA A 104 15.99 -12.70 -9.75
C ALA A 104 17.29 -13.23 -10.40
N PRO A 105 17.77 -14.47 -10.13
CA PRO A 105 18.92 -15.03 -10.84
C PRO A 105 18.73 -15.20 -12.35
N VAL A 106 17.50 -15.40 -12.83
CA VAL A 106 17.16 -15.65 -14.24
C VAL A 106 16.99 -14.32 -14.98
N PHE A 107 16.20 -13.41 -14.42
CA PHE A 107 15.84 -12.17 -15.12
C PHE A 107 16.70 -10.95 -14.72
N GLY A 108 17.49 -11.06 -13.65
CA GLY A 108 18.30 -9.95 -13.15
C GLY A 108 17.50 -8.83 -12.48
N ASN A 109 16.23 -9.09 -12.15
CA ASN A 109 15.34 -8.12 -11.51
C ASN A 109 15.71 -7.92 -10.03
N ASP A 110 15.41 -6.74 -9.51
CA ASP A 110 15.46 -6.46 -8.08
C ASP A 110 14.29 -7.15 -7.36
N VAL A 111 14.46 -7.36 -6.04
CA VAL A 111 13.41 -7.89 -5.17
C VAL A 111 12.75 -6.72 -4.46
N ASP A 112 11.42 -6.68 -4.50
CA ASP A 112 10.67 -5.58 -3.92
C ASP A 112 10.75 -5.59 -2.38
N LEU A 113 10.77 -4.39 -1.79
CA LEU A 113 10.50 -4.25 -0.36
C LEU A 113 9.01 -4.49 -0.08
N PRO A 114 8.65 -4.94 1.14
CA PRO A 114 7.25 -5.04 1.55
C PRO A 114 6.52 -3.70 1.43
N LEU A 115 5.19 -3.77 1.32
CA LEU A 115 4.35 -2.58 1.44
C LEU A 115 4.47 -2.00 2.85
N SER A 116 4.62 -0.67 2.92
CA SER A 116 4.67 0.05 4.20
C SER A 116 3.33 -0.07 4.94
N LEU A 117 3.44 -0.26 6.25
CA LEU A 117 2.36 -0.35 7.22
C LEU A 117 1.99 1.02 7.81
N LEU A 118 2.72 2.10 7.47
CA LEU A 118 2.49 3.42 8.06
C LEU A 118 1.13 3.98 7.61
N PRO A 119 0.19 4.21 8.54
CA PRO A 119 -1.10 4.80 8.22
C PRO A 119 -0.92 6.31 7.99
N GLY A 120 -0.55 6.71 6.77
CA GLY A 120 -0.44 8.13 6.39
C GLY A 120 0.43 8.96 7.35
N GLU A 121 0.01 10.21 7.61
CA GLU A 121 0.78 11.18 8.42
C GLU A 121 0.80 10.88 9.94
N ASP A 122 -0.05 9.97 10.43
CA ASP A 122 -0.30 9.77 11.87
C ASP A 122 0.44 8.55 12.47
N ALA A 123 1.39 7.96 11.75
CA ALA A 123 2.15 6.82 12.25
C ALA A 123 3.00 7.21 13.48
N GLY A 124 2.83 6.48 14.59
CA GLY A 124 3.61 6.72 15.81
C GLY A 124 5.12 6.49 15.60
N PRO A 125 6.02 7.25 16.26
CA PRO A 125 7.47 7.15 16.07
C PRO A 125 8.07 5.74 16.25
N ALA A 126 7.46 4.93 17.13
CA ALA A 126 7.90 3.56 17.36
C ALA A 126 7.64 2.64 16.16
N LEU A 127 6.50 2.80 15.47
CA LEU A 127 6.18 2.01 14.28
C LEU A 127 7.09 2.42 13.11
N ILE A 128 7.31 3.73 12.92
CA ILE A 128 8.25 4.27 11.93
C ILE A 128 9.64 3.67 12.13
N ALA A 129 10.15 3.67 13.37
CA ALA A 129 11.47 3.14 13.68
C ALA A 129 11.56 1.62 13.43
N GLN A 130 10.55 0.85 13.83
CA GLN A 130 10.52 -0.60 13.63
C GLN A 130 10.47 -0.99 12.16
N GLU A 131 9.60 -0.35 11.37
CA GLU A 131 9.51 -0.60 9.94
C GLU A 131 10.78 -0.14 9.21
N GLY A 132 11.31 1.03 9.55
CA GLY A 132 12.56 1.55 8.99
C GLY A 132 13.75 0.59 9.20
N ASP A 133 13.90 0.02 10.40
CA ASP A 133 14.93 -1.00 10.67
C ASP A 133 14.71 -2.28 9.85
N LEU A 134 13.47 -2.76 9.73
CA LEU A 134 13.14 -3.92 8.91
C LEU A 134 13.51 -3.69 7.43
N PHE A 135 13.12 -2.55 6.87
CA PHE A 135 13.36 -2.21 5.47
C PHE A 135 14.84 -1.99 5.18
N ALA A 136 15.57 -1.31 6.07
CA ALA A 136 17.01 -1.14 5.94
C ALA A 136 17.74 -2.50 5.90
N ARG A 137 17.37 -3.44 6.78
CA ARG A 137 17.95 -4.79 6.80
C ARG A 137 17.59 -5.61 5.56
N LEU A 138 16.33 -5.54 5.11
CA LEU A 138 15.90 -6.22 3.89
C LEU A 138 16.67 -5.68 2.68
N HIS A 139 16.83 -4.37 2.57
CA HIS A 139 17.57 -3.72 1.50
C HIS A 139 19.03 -4.20 1.44
N VAL A 140 19.72 -4.29 2.59
CA VAL A 140 21.08 -4.85 2.66
C VAL A 140 21.13 -6.30 2.20
N ILE A 141 20.18 -7.14 2.64
CA ILE A 141 20.11 -8.55 2.23
C ILE A 141 19.83 -8.69 0.73
N HIS A 142 18.93 -7.87 0.18
CA HIS A 142 18.63 -7.84 -1.26
C HIS A 142 19.87 -7.45 -2.07
N GLY A 143 20.61 -6.44 -1.61
CA GLY A 143 21.90 -6.06 -2.21
C GLY A 143 22.88 -7.24 -2.23
N HIS A 144 23.02 -7.98 -1.14
CA HIS A 144 23.86 -9.19 -1.10
C HIS A 144 23.36 -10.29 -2.05
N LEU A 145 22.06 -10.56 -2.09
CA LEU A 145 21.46 -11.57 -2.98
C LEU A 145 21.56 -11.19 -4.46
N ARG A 146 21.72 -9.91 -4.79
CA ARG A 146 21.94 -9.42 -6.16
C ARG A 146 23.38 -9.65 -6.63
N LEU A 147 24.36 -9.61 -5.71
CA LEU A 147 25.76 -9.79 -6.08
C LEU A 147 26.00 -11.23 -6.58
N LYS A 148 26.30 -11.35 -7.88
CA LYS A 148 26.54 -12.62 -8.61
C LYS A 148 27.68 -13.50 -8.03
N ARG A 149 28.43 -13.01 -7.04
CA ARG A 149 29.51 -13.74 -6.35
C ARG A 149 29.02 -14.74 -5.30
N LEU A 150 27.71 -14.81 -5.01
CA LEU A 150 27.15 -15.80 -4.09
C LEU A 150 26.86 -17.14 -4.78
N SER A 151 27.87 -17.73 -5.44
CA SER A 151 27.89 -19.15 -5.84
C SER A 151 28.41 -20.06 -4.72
N ARG A 152 28.37 -19.61 -3.45
CA ARG A 152 28.52 -20.50 -2.30
C ARG A 152 27.14 -20.72 -1.70
N ASP A 153 26.58 -21.90 -1.95
CA ASP A 153 25.24 -22.32 -1.57
C ASP A 153 24.89 -21.95 -0.12
N GLY A 154 25.83 -22.15 0.81
CA GLY A 154 25.63 -21.82 2.23
C GLY A 154 25.36 -20.34 2.54
N VAL A 155 25.95 -19.41 1.79
CA VAL A 155 25.76 -17.96 2.02
C VAL A 155 24.39 -17.51 1.50
N THR A 156 23.98 -18.01 0.33
CA THR A 156 22.64 -17.77 -0.23
C THR A 156 21.56 -18.33 0.70
N VAL A 157 21.75 -19.52 1.27
CA VAL A 157 20.84 -20.10 2.27
C VAL A 157 20.72 -19.18 3.50
N GLY A 158 21.84 -18.69 4.03
CA GLY A 158 21.85 -17.78 5.18
C GLY A 158 21.06 -16.49 4.92
N TYR A 159 21.29 -15.85 3.78
CA TYR A 159 20.58 -14.63 3.41
C TYR A 159 19.09 -14.85 3.15
N LEU A 160 18.70 -15.95 2.49
CA LEU A 160 17.28 -16.27 2.32
C LEU A 160 16.60 -16.52 3.67
N LYS A 161 17.22 -17.31 4.56
CA LYS A 161 16.69 -17.51 5.92
C LYS A 161 16.52 -16.19 6.67
N ALA A 162 17.50 -15.28 6.57
CA ALA A 162 17.44 -13.97 7.19
C ALA A 162 16.32 -13.09 6.58
N ALA A 163 16.20 -13.04 5.25
CA ALA A 163 15.15 -12.30 4.55
C ALA A 163 13.76 -12.77 4.98
N PHE A 164 13.52 -14.09 4.95
CA PHE A 164 12.23 -14.65 5.35
C PHE A 164 11.96 -14.49 6.85
N ALA A 165 12.97 -14.47 7.71
CA ALA A 165 12.78 -14.11 9.12
C ALA A 165 12.32 -12.65 9.29
N LEU A 166 12.84 -11.72 8.47
CA LEU A 166 12.38 -10.32 8.47
C LEU A 166 10.95 -10.19 7.90
N HIS A 167 10.61 -10.90 6.82
CA HIS A 167 9.23 -10.94 6.31
C HIS A 167 8.24 -11.48 7.34
N TRP A 168 8.64 -12.51 8.10
CA TRP A 168 7.81 -13.00 9.20
C TRP A 168 7.58 -11.94 10.27
N ARG A 169 8.64 -11.20 10.67
CA ARG A 169 8.49 -10.08 11.61
C ARG A 169 7.60 -8.99 11.07
N HIS A 170 7.72 -8.67 9.78
CA HIS A 170 6.87 -7.68 9.11
C HIS A 170 5.40 -8.11 9.11
N ALA A 171 5.10 -9.37 8.78
CA ALA A 171 3.73 -9.90 8.82
C ALA A 171 3.14 -9.83 10.24
N ARG A 172 3.93 -10.17 11.27
CA ARG A 172 3.52 -10.04 12.67
C ARG A 172 3.29 -8.59 13.10
N LEU A 173 4.11 -7.67 12.60
CA LEU A 173 3.91 -6.24 12.81
C LEU A 173 2.60 -5.77 12.14
N ALA A 174 2.34 -6.20 10.90
CA ALA A 174 1.10 -5.90 10.19
C ALA A 174 -0.15 -6.40 10.94
N GLU A 175 -0.11 -7.63 11.46
CA GLU A 175 -1.18 -8.17 12.32
C GLU A 175 -1.40 -7.31 13.57
N SER A 176 -0.32 -6.85 14.21
CA SER A 176 -0.43 -5.99 15.40
C SER A 176 -1.00 -4.60 15.08
N VAL A 177 -0.63 -4.02 13.94
CA VAL A 177 -1.17 -2.75 13.46
C VAL A 177 -2.65 -2.89 13.11
N ALA A 178 -3.03 -3.96 12.41
CA ALA A 178 -4.43 -4.24 12.08
C ALA A 178 -5.28 -4.46 13.34
N ALA A 179 -4.76 -5.20 14.33
CA ALA A 179 -5.43 -5.42 15.60
C ALA A 179 -5.58 -4.12 16.41
N ASP A 180 -4.58 -3.23 16.39
CA ASP A 180 -4.66 -1.93 17.04
C ASP A 180 -5.65 -1.00 16.32
N ALA A 181 -5.65 -0.95 14.99
CA ALA A 181 -6.61 -0.20 14.18
C ALA A 181 -8.06 -0.70 14.37
N ALA A 182 -8.24 -2.00 14.60
CA ALA A 182 -9.55 -2.59 14.87
C ALA A 182 -10.10 -2.30 16.27
N ARG A 183 -9.30 -1.72 17.20
CA ARG A 183 -9.79 -1.37 18.54
C ARG A 183 -10.89 -0.32 18.43
N PRO A 184 -11.99 -0.43 19.20
CA PRO A 184 -13.10 0.53 19.14
C PRO A 184 -12.68 1.99 19.36
N CYS A 185 -11.65 2.24 20.17
CA CYS A 185 -11.12 3.59 20.40
C CYS A 185 -10.33 4.18 19.23
N ASN A 186 -9.90 3.34 18.29
CA ASN A 186 -9.09 3.70 17.12
C ASN A 186 -9.90 3.64 15.82
N GLN A 187 -11.13 3.12 15.85
CA GLN A 187 -12.00 3.15 14.69
C GLN A 187 -12.45 4.59 14.42
N PRO A 188 -12.47 5.03 13.15
CA PRO A 188 -13.16 6.26 12.79
C PRO A 188 -14.58 6.19 13.33
N ALA A 189 -15.08 7.27 13.93
CA ALA A 189 -16.50 7.36 14.27
C ALA A 189 -17.29 7.02 13.00
N GLU A 190 -18.24 6.08 13.13
CA GLU A 190 -19.05 5.58 12.03
C GLU A 190 -19.52 6.77 11.18
N PRO A 191 -19.23 6.80 9.86
CA PRO A 191 -19.72 7.88 9.03
C PRO A 191 -21.24 7.85 9.16
N ALA A 192 -21.83 8.98 9.57
CA ALA A 192 -23.26 9.11 9.70
C ALA A 192 -23.93 8.53 8.43
N PRO A 193 -25.04 7.78 8.58
CA PRO A 193 -25.69 7.11 7.46
C PRO A 193 -25.84 8.10 6.31
N THR A 194 -25.57 7.62 5.09
CA THR A 194 -25.71 8.34 3.81
C THR A 194 -27.17 8.67 3.50
N GLY A 195 -27.86 9.32 4.44
CA GLY A 195 -28.90 10.26 4.11
C GLY A 195 -28.24 11.45 3.44
N GLU A 196 -28.91 12.00 2.45
CA GLU A 196 -28.69 13.35 1.96
C GLU A 196 -28.22 14.23 3.14
N PRO A 197 -27.03 14.87 3.06
CA PRO A 197 -26.47 15.57 4.21
C PRO A 197 -27.54 16.53 4.72
N ALA A 198 -27.89 16.39 6.00
CA ALA A 198 -28.89 17.23 6.63
C ALA A 198 -28.59 18.69 6.24
N PRO A 199 -29.62 19.48 5.82
CA PRO A 199 -29.40 20.84 5.35
C PRO A 199 -28.49 21.59 6.32
N LEU A 200 -27.40 22.18 5.80
CA LEU A 200 -26.43 22.88 6.62
C LEU A 200 -27.17 23.92 7.48
N ASP A 201 -27.13 23.76 8.81
CA ASP A 201 -27.77 24.69 9.72
C ASP A 201 -27.08 26.05 9.59
N LEU A 202 -27.77 27.06 9.05
CA LEU A 202 -27.20 28.41 8.88
C LEU A 202 -27.43 29.31 10.11
N THR A 203 -28.04 28.78 11.18
CA THR A 203 -28.34 29.54 12.39
C THR A 203 -27.06 30.10 13.02
N GLY A 204 -27.12 31.37 13.42
CA GLY A 204 -25.99 32.08 14.04
C GLY A 204 -24.89 32.51 13.06
N LEU A 205 -25.05 32.30 11.75
CA LEU A 205 -24.12 32.81 10.74
C LEU A 205 -24.50 34.23 10.30
N THR A 206 -23.49 35.06 10.05
CA THR A 206 -23.71 36.37 9.44
C THR A 206 -24.19 36.24 7.99
N PRO A 207 -25.01 37.17 7.46
CA PRO A 207 -25.42 37.15 6.05
C PRO A 207 -24.23 37.09 5.07
N TYR A 208 -23.13 37.74 5.44
CA TYR A 208 -21.90 37.71 4.65
C TYR A 208 -21.27 36.31 4.60
N THR A 209 -21.27 35.58 5.72
CA THR A 209 -20.74 34.20 5.78
C THR A 209 -21.66 33.23 5.04
N VAL A 210 -22.98 33.41 5.13
CA VAL A 210 -23.95 32.68 4.29
C VAL A 210 -23.67 32.92 2.81
N GLY A 211 -23.39 34.16 2.42
CA GLY A 211 -23.02 34.50 1.03
C GLY A 211 -21.74 33.82 0.54
N ILE A 212 -20.76 33.58 1.42
CA ILE A 212 -19.54 32.81 1.10
C ILE A 212 -19.89 31.33 0.86
N ILE A 213 -20.76 30.75 1.69
CA ILE A 213 -21.18 29.34 1.56
C ILE A 213 -21.94 29.15 0.25
N ARG A 214 -22.92 30.02 -0.05
CA ARG A 214 -23.65 29.98 -1.34
C ARG A 214 -22.74 30.18 -2.55
N LEU A 215 -21.67 30.99 -2.41
CA LEU A 215 -20.65 31.14 -3.44
C LEU A 215 -19.82 29.85 -3.63
N ALA A 216 -19.55 29.10 -2.58
CA ALA A 216 -18.90 27.80 -2.69
C ALA A 216 -19.81 26.78 -3.40
N GLU A 217 -21.08 26.74 -3.02
CA GLU A 217 -22.09 25.87 -3.66
C GLU A 217 -22.27 26.17 -5.15
N SER A 218 -22.32 27.45 -5.54
CA SER A 218 -22.43 27.84 -6.96
C SER A 218 -21.18 27.50 -7.78
N LYS A 219 -20.04 27.21 -7.11
CA LYS A 219 -18.82 26.69 -7.73
C LYS A 219 -18.81 25.16 -7.82
N GLY A 220 -19.80 24.48 -7.26
CA GLY A 220 -19.85 23.01 -7.21
C GLY A 220 -19.21 22.41 -5.96
N LEU A 221 -18.90 23.21 -4.94
CA LEU A 221 -18.46 22.70 -3.63
C LEU A 221 -19.68 22.43 -2.75
N ARG A 222 -19.83 21.19 -2.30
CA ARG A 222 -20.88 20.81 -1.36
C ARG A 222 -20.45 21.19 0.05
N ALA A 223 -21.22 22.04 0.70
CA ALA A 223 -20.99 22.46 2.07
C ALA A 223 -21.68 21.50 3.06
N ALA A 224 -20.96 21.07 4.08
CA ALA A 224 -21.49 20.23 5.16
C ALA A 224 -20.92 20.66 6.51
N ASP A 225 -21.60 20.31 7.61
CA ASP A 225 -21.11 20.61 8.95
C ASP A 225 -19.92 19.72 9.29
N GLY A 226 -18.80 20.33 9.65
CA GLY A 226 -17.56 19.68 10.08
C GLY A 226 -17.38 19.66 11.59
N GLY A 227 -18.42 20.00 12.35
CA GLY A 227 -18.41 20.06 13.81
C GLY A 227 -17.91 21.39 14.37
N THR A 228 -17.89 21.49 15.70
CA THR A 228 -17.42 22.68 16.43
C THR A 228 -16.31 22.29 17.40
N TYR A 229 -15.17 22.97 17.32
CA TYR A 229 -14.03 22.78 18.22
C TYR A 229 -13.50 24.13 18.72
N ARG A 230 -13.27 24.24 20.04
CA ARG A 230 -12.74 25.45 20.70
C ARG A 230 -13.42 26.77 20.27
N GLY A 231 -14.75 26.77 20.15
CA GLY A 231 -15.52 27.95 19.78
C GLY A 231 -15.45 28.33 18.28
N VAL A 232 -14.91 27.44 17.44
CA VAL A 232 -14.90 27.58 15.98
C VAL A 232 -15.75 26.46 15.38
N ARG A 233 -16.76 26.86 14.61
CA ARG A 233 -17.55 25.95 13.78
C ARG A 233 -16.82 25.73 12.46
N ARG A 234 -16.64 24.48 12.06
CA ARG A 234 -16.02 24.10 10.80
C ARG A 234 -17.10 23.73 9.80
N ILE A 235 -17.02 24.27 8.59
CA ILE A 235 -17.86 23.89 7.46
C ILE A 235 -16.94 23.22 6.45
N THR A 236 -17.17 21.94 6.15
CA THR A 236 -16.41 21.20 5.13
C THR A 236 -16.95 21.53 3.75
N LEU A 237 -16.05 21.68 2.78
CA LEU A 237 -16.35 21.94 1.38
C LEU A 237 -15.79 20.80 0.54
N ASN A 238 -16.63 20.10 -0.23
CA ASN A 238 -16.20 18.98 -1.06
C ASN A 238 -16.79 19.06 -2.47
N ALA A 239 -15.94 19.07 -3.49
CA ALA A 239 -16.37 18.84 -4.86
C ALA A 239 -16.67 17.34 -5.10
N GLY A 240 -17.36 17.03 -6.20
CA GLY A 240 -17.54 15.65 -6.67
C GLY A 240 -16.28 15.01 -7.25
N GLY A 241 -16.26 13.69 -7.27
CA GLY A 241 -15.18 12.89 -7.87
C GLY A 241 -13.88 12.76 -7.06
N LYS A 242 -13.06 11.78 -7.44
CA LYS A 242 -11.80 11.38 -6.77
C LYS A 242 -10.77 12.51 -6.67
N HIS A 243 -10.78 13.45 -7.59
CA HIS A 243 -9.83 14.58 -7.66
C HIS A 243 -10.51 15.94 -7.50
N GLY A 244 -11.71 15.97 -6.92
CA GLY A 244 -12.41 17.22 -6.63
C GLY A 244 -11.64 18.12 -5.66
N SER A 245 -11.86 19.44 -5.75
CA SER A 245 -11.39 20.37 -4.71
C SER A 245 -12.07 20.07 -3.38
N PHE A 246 -11.32 20.07 -2.28
CA PHE A 246 -11.86 19.89 -0.93
C PHE A 246 -11.21 20.85 0.07
N GLY A 247 -11.85 21.07 1.21
CA GLY A 247 -11.30 21.92 2.25
C GLY A 247 -12.31 22.34 3.32
N THR A 248 -12.01 23.42 4.04
CA THR A 248 -12.84 23.89 5.16
C THR A 248 -12.96 25.41 5.24
N ILE A 249 -14.10 25.90 5.72
CA ILE A 249 -14.30 27.26 6.23
C ILE A 249 -14.46 27.18 7.74
N GLN A 250 -13.67 27.95 8.47
CA GLN A 250 -13.77 28.12 9.91
C GLN A 250 -14.59 29.38 10.22
N VAL A 251 -15.63 29.23 11.04
CA VAL A 251 -16.55 30.30 11.46
C VAL A 251 -16.51 30.45 12.97
N GLY A 252 -16.36 31.68 13.47
CA GLY A 252 -16.42 31.91 14.92
C GLY A 252 -17.81 31.66 15.47
N LYS A 253 -17.95 30.79 16.48
CA LYS A 253 -19.24 30.41 17.07
C LYS A 253 -19.99 31.62 17.65
N ALA A 254 -19.27 32.53 18.29
CA ALA A 254 -19.86 33.74 18.89
C ALA A 254 -20.15 34.85 17.87
N SER A 255 -19.37 34.94 16.79
CA SER A 255 -19.46 36.06 15.84
C SER A 255 -20.22 35.72 14.56
N GLY A 256 -20.39 34.44 14.24
CA GLY A 256 -20.99 34.00 12.97
C GLY A 256 -20.18 34.40 11.73
N ARG A 257 -18.92 34.85 11.90
CA ARG A 257 -18.06 35.36 10.82
C ARG A 257 -17.07 34.29 10.37
N ALA A 258 -16.89 34.17 9.05
CA ALA A 258 -15.77 33.43 8.47
C ALA A 258 -14.42 34.01 8.96
N LEU A 259 -13.63 33.17 9.62
CA LEU A 259 -12.33 33.49 10.21
C LEU A 259 -11.18 33.04 9.31
N ARG A 260 -11.29 31.85 8.73
CA ARG A 260 -10.25 31.22 7.92
C ARG A 260 -10.88 30.26 6.92
N ALA A 261 -10.23 30.06 5.79
CA ALA A 261 -10.54 28.96 4.89
C ALA A 261 -9.26 28.30 4.39
N GLU A 262 -9.38 27.00 4.11
CA GLU A 262 -8.35 26.14 3.54
C GLU A 262 -9.00 25.40 2.38
N LEU A 263 -8.39 25.48 1.20
CA LEU A 263 -8.86 24.78 0.00
C LEU A 263 -7.68 24.09 -0.68
N ILE A 264 -7.87 22.82 -1.02
CA ILE A 264 -6.92 21.95 -1.71
C ILE A 264 -7.58 21.54 -3.03
N HIS A 265 -6.84 21.66 -4.13
CA HIS A 265 -7.33 21.31 -5.46
C HIS A 265 -6.91 19.88 -5.84
N GLY A 266 -7.79 18.91 -5.62
CA GLY A 266 -7.55 17.49 -5.93
C GLY A 266 -6.45 16.83 -5.08
N ASN A 267 -6.27 15.52 -5.26
CA ASN A 267 -5.20 14.77 -4.59
C ASN A 267 -3.83 15.25 -5.09
N GLY A 268 -3.05 15.86 -4.20
CA GLY A 268 -1.72 16.42 -4.49
C GLY A 268 -1.71 17.92 -4.83
N GLY A 269 -2.84 18.61 -4.74
CA GLY A 269 -2.91 20.06 -4.94
C GLY A 269 -2.20 20.87 -3.86
N ILE A 270 -1.72 22.06 -4.21
CA ILE A 270 -1.16 23.00 -3.23
C ILE A 270 -2.28 23.57 -2.37
N GLU A 271 -2.13 23.43 -1.06
CA GLU A 271 -3.06 24.00 -0.08
C GLU A 271 -3.05 25.54 -0.17
N ARG A 272 -4.23 26.13 -0.31
CA ARG A 272 -4.42 27.58 -0.32
C ARG A 272 -5.20 28.00 0.91
N ARG A 273 -4.65 28.95 1.65
CA ARG A 273 -5.21 29.46 2.91
C ARG A 273 -5.61 30.91 2.75
N ALA A 274 -6.71 31.28 3.39
CA ALA A 274 -7.15 32.67 3.51
C ALA A 274 -7.62 32.96 4.93
N GLN A 275 -7.35 34.17 5.42
CA GLN A 275 -7.73 34.63 6.75
C GLN A 275 -8.59 35.88 6.67
N GLY A 276 -9.69 35.89 7.42
CA GLY A 276 -10.70 36.94 7.42
C GLY A 276 -11.72 36.78 6.28
N ALA A 277 -12.97 37.18 6.56
CA ALA A 277 -14.11 36.93 5.68
C ALA A 277 -13.92 37.42 4.22
N LEU A 278 -13.27 38.57 4.01
CA LEU A 278 -13.01 39.11 2.67
C LEU A 278 -12.02 38.24 1.87
N ALA A 279 -10.92 37.82 2.50
CA ALA A 279 -9.93 36.95 1.87
C ALA A 279 -10.51 35.56 1.63
N VAL A 280 -11.30 35.03 2.57
CA VAL A 280 -12.02 33.76 2.41
C VAL A 280 -12.95 33.83 1.20
N ARG A 281 -13.73 34.91 1.06
CA ARG A 281 -14.58 35.10 -0.12
C ARG A 281 -13.77 35.17 -1.42
N ALA A 282 -12.65 35.88 -1.42
CA ALA A 282 -11.77 35.97 -2.59
C ALA A 282 -11.17 34.62 -2.98
N LEU A 283 -10.76 33.81 -1.99
CA LEU A 283 -10.25 32.46 -2.19
C LEU A 283 -11.32 31.57 -2.83
N VAL A 284 -12.52 31.52 -2.26
CA VAL A 284 -13.64 30.72 -2.80
C VAL A 284 -14.04 31.21 -4.20
N LYS A 285 -14.08 32.53 -4.44
CA LYS A 285 -14.41 33.11 -5.74
C LYS A 285 -13.44 32.64 -6.84
N ASN A 286 -12.15 32.57 -6.50
CA ASN A 286 -11.06 32.21 -7.40
C ASN A 286 -10.82 30.69 -7.44
N GLU A 287 -11.62 29.90 -6.73
CA GLU A 287 -11.50 28.45 -6.75
C GLU A 287 -11.87 27.91 -8.13
N ARG A 288 -10.93 27.16 -8.70
CA ARG A 288 -11.18 26.36 -9.89
C ARG A 288 -11.59 24.98 -9.40
N VAL A 289 -12.89 24.70 -9.37
CA VAL A 289 -13.37 23.37 -9.02
C VAL A 289 -13.09 22.46 -10.21
N HIS A 290 -12.25 21.45 -10.00
CA HIS A 290 -12.03 20.43 -11.01
C HIS A 290 -13.24 19.51 -11.05
N ALA A 291 -13.94 19.47 -12.18
CA ALA A 291 -15.06 18.56 -12.40
C ALA A 291 -14.51 17.16 -12.74
N CYS A 292 -14.13 16.41 -11.72
CA CYS A 292 -13.77 15.00 -11.89
C CYS A 292 -15.07 14.18 -12.00
N PRO A 293 -15.28 13.39 -13.08
CA PRO A 293 -16.47 12.57 -13.18
C PRO A 293 -16.49 11.47 -12.11
N ASP A 294 -17.70 11.09 -11.69
CA ASP A 294 -17.88 9.97 -10.76
C ASP A 294 -17.31 8.69 -11.38
N GLY A 295 -16.50 7.94 -10.62
CA GLY A 295 -15.81 6.74 -11.10
C GLY A 295 -14.47 6.99 -11.83
N CYS A 296 -13.92 8.20 -11.76
CA CYS A 296 -12.62 8.49 -12.37
C CYS A 296 -11.48 7.61 -11.83
N THR A 297 -10.81 6.87 -12.72
CA THR A 297 -9.66 6.00 -12.42
C THR A 297 -8.31 6.69 -12.59
N ALA A 298 -8.28 7.96 -13.00
CA ALA A 298 -7.05 8.70 -13.23
C ALA A 298 -6.12 8.70 -12.00
N HIS A 299 -4.83 8.79 -12.24
CA HIS A 299 -3.81 8.81 -11.18
C HIS A 299 -3.54 10.22 -10.65
N SER A 300 -3.85 11.26 -11.42
CA SER A 300 -3.71 12.65 -11.02
C SER A 300 -4.88 13.52 -11.51
N ALA A 301 -5.05 14.70 -10.90
CA ALA A 301 -6.02 15.70 -11.33
C ALA A 301 -5.72 16.26 -12.74
N ALA A 302 -4.46 16.21 -13.20
CA ALA A 302 -4.07 16.64 -14.53
C ALA A 302 -4.52 15.66 -15.62
N ASP A 303 -4.67 14.38 -15.27
CA ASP A 303 -5.10 13.31 -16.17
C ASP A 303 -6.61 13.12 -16.20
N CYS A 304 -7.34 13.84 -15.34
CA CYS A 304 -8.78 13.88 -15.37
C CYS A 304 -9.25 14.69 -16.58
N ARG A 305 -9.83 13.98 -17.55
CA ARG A 305 -10.64 14.61 -18.59
C ARG A 305 -12.05 14.83 -18.04
N PRO A 306 -12.56 16.07 -18.02
CA PRO A 306 -13.98 16.32 -17.76
C PRO A 306 -14.87 15.72 -18.86
#